data_AF-A0ABD3QXR4-F1
#
_entry.id   AF-A0ABD3QXR4-F1
#
_cell.length_a   1.000
_cell.length_b   1.000
_cell.length_c   1.000
_cell.angle_alpha   90.00
_cell.angle_beta   90.00
_cell.angle_gamma   90.00
#
_symmetry.space_group_name_H-M   'P 1'
#
loop_
_entity.id
_entity.type
_entity.pdbx_description
1 polymer ?
#
loop_
_entity_poly.entity_id
_entity_poly.type
_entity_poly.pdbx_seq_one_letter_code
_entity_poly.pdbx_strand_id
1 'polypeptide(L)'
;MPFSSTRSTEDEGPERGLISDRSSKQHSLLDEWPHNDLVLDCPRKNVAFSEYSELRIYNKDTLYQSKKSYSAIEIKKFRAQAELDASRIRNLISLYPVQTAHAIEHAMYLGLIKHEELLGIEHLLSQEAAANALYKRRAHVALTLRAQEAMQRKHRNAVDAVMLAKVACVSSSRCMERAQMRAAWSFESERLTEFESLI
;
A
#
# COMPACT_ATOMS: atom_id res chain seq x y z
N MET A 1 -32.33 -36.11 42.58
CA MET A 1 -32.73 -35.97 41.16
C MET A 1 -31.47 -35.93 40.32
N PRO A 2 -31.04 -37.05 39.72
CA PRO A 2 -29.88 -37.09 38.83
C PRO A 2 -30.32 -36.75 37.41
N PHE A 3 -29.67 -35.78 36.76
CA PHE A 3 -29.86 -35.53 35.33
C PHE A 3 -28.72 -36.15 34.55
N SER A 4 -29.14 -37.08 33.69
CA SER A 4 -28.34 -37.93 32.84
C SER A 4 -27.73 -37.16 31.68
N SER A 5 -26.48 -37.52 31.41
CA SER A 5 -25.74 -37.21 30.18
C SER A 5 -26.39 -37.90 28.98
N THR A 6 -26.52 -37.19 27.85
CA THR A 6 -26.50 -37.81 26.52
C THR A 6 -25.53 -37.04 25.63
N ARG A 7 -24.59 -37.82 25.11
CA ARG A 7 -23.47 -37.48 24.24
C ARG A 7 -23.90 -37.85 22.83
N SER A 8 -23.97 -36.88 21.92
CA SER A 8 -24.14 -37.14 20.49
C SER A 8 -22.78 -37.03 19.82
N THR A 9 -22.30 -38.19 19.37
CA THR A 9 -21.22 -38.39 18.41
C THR A 9 -21.75 -38.10 17.02
N GLU A 10 -21.22 -37.08 16.37
CA GLU A 10 -21.23 -36.98 14.91
C GLU A 10 -19.80 -37.10 14.40
N ASP A 11 -19.71 -37.96 13.40
CA ASP A 11 -18.57 -38.59 12.77
C ASP A 11 -18.42 -37.88 11.42
N GLU A 12 -17.43 -37.00 11.28
CA GLU A 12 -17.04 -36.46 9.97
C GLU A 12 -15.57 -36.78 9.71
N GLY A 13 -15.37 -37.57 8.67
CA GLY A 13 -14.08 -38.11 8.26
C GLY A 13 -13.13 -37.04 7.68
N PRO A 14 -11.83 -37.35 7.61
CA PRO A 14 -10.86 -36.44 7.04
C PRO A 14 -10.81 -36.61 5.52
N GLU A 15 -11.53 -35.76 4.78
CA GLU A 15 -11.22 -35.54 3.37
C GLU A 15 -9.85 -34.88 3.27
N ARG A 16 -8.87 -35.69 2.86
CA ARG A 16 -7.53 -35.23 2.47
C ARG A 16 -7.65 -34.44 1.17
N GLY A 17 -7.89 -33.14 1.29
CA GLY A 17 -7.60 -32.19 0.22
C GLY A 17 -6.10 -32.16 -0.03
N LEU A 18 -5.66 -32.79 -1.12
CA LEU A 18 -4.35 -32.59 -1.72
C LEU A 18 -4.20 -31.10 -2.06
N ILE A 19 -3.50 -30.36 -1.20
CA ILE A 19 -3.00 -29.03 -1.55
C ILE A 19 -1.88 -29.26 -2.56
N SER A 20 -2.22 -29.02 -3.83
CA SER A 20 -1.26 -29.01 -4.92
C SER A 20 -0.13 -28.04 -4.58
N ASP A 21 1.10 -28.57 -4.56
CA ASP A 21 2.33 -27.81 -4.46
C ASP A 21 2.29 -26.65 -5.45
N ARG A 22 2.08 -25.43 -4.94
CA ARG A 22 2.38 -24.20 -5.68
C ARG A 22 3.90 -24.03 -5.67
N SER A 23 4.52 -24.81 -6.56
CA SER A 23 5.83 -24.55 -7.12
C SER A 23 5.97 -23.05 -7.39
N SER A 24 7.08 -22.54 -6.89
CA SER A 24 7.61 -21.20 -7.06
C SER A 24 7.66 -20.76 -8.52
N LYS A 25 6.54 -20.27 -9.05
CA LYS A 25 6.57 -19.28 -10.11
C LYS A 25 6.71 -17.93 -9.42
N GLN A 26 7.90 -17.37 -9.49
CA GLN A 26 8.11 -15.94 -9.30
C GLN A 26 7.24 -15.23 -10.35
N HIS A 27 5.99 -14.96 -9.99
CA HIS A 27 5.16 -14.03 -10.74
C HIS A 27 5.78 -12.66 -10.53
N SER A 28 6.61 -12.26 -11.49
CA SER A 28 7.03 -10.88 -11.63
C SER A 28 5.76 -10.05 -11.71
N LEU A 29 5.55 -9.15 -10.75
CA LEU A 29 4.42 -8.20 -10.71
C LEU A 29 4.36 -7.28 -11.96
N LEU A 30 5.30 -7.45 -12.90
CA LEU A 30 5.37 -6.75 -14.17
C LEU A 30 4.80 -7.56 -15.36
N ASP A 31 4.60 -8.87 -15.24
CA ASP A 31 4.09 -9.72 -16.33
C ASP A 31 2.57 -9.57 -16.55
N GLU A 32 1.86 -8.92 -15.62
CA GLU A 32 0.43 -8.59 -15.76
C GLU A 32 0.18 -7.16 -16.26
N TRP A 33 1.22 -6.48 -16.77
CA TRP A 33 0.95 -5.30 -17.59
C TRP A 33 0.46 -5.77 -18.96
N PRO A 34 -0.65 -5.23 -19.47
CA PRO A 34 -1.14 -5.62 -20.79
C PRO A 34 -0.06 -5.33 -21.82
N HIS A 35 0.59 -6.38 -22.32
CA HIS A 35 1.47 -6.33 -23.47
C HIS A 35 0.65 -5.78 -24.63
N ASN A 36 0.94 -4.55 -25.05
CA ASN A 36 0.25 -3.84 -26.12
C ASN A 36 0.67 -4.35 -27.51
N ASP A 37 1.00 -5.64 -27.64
CA ASP A 37 1.53 -6.20 -28.89
C ASP A 37 0.43 -6.49 -29.92
N LEU A 38 -0.83 -6.31 -29.54
CA LEU A 38 -1.95 -6.23 -30.45
C LEU A 38 -2.31 -4.77 -30.71
N VAL A 39 -1.42 -4.05 -31.42
CA VAL A 39 -1.78 -2.82 -32.16
C VAL A 39 -2.64 -3.22 -33.37
N LEU A 40 -3.78 -3.84 -33.10
CA LEU A 40 -4.94 -3.76 -33.99
C LEU A 40 -5.39 -2.31 -33.97
N ASP A 41 -5.71 -1.76 -35.14
CA ASP A 41 -6.20 -0.40 -35.42
C ASP A 41 -7.41 -0.02 -34.54
N CYS A 42 -7.18 0.20 -33.25
CA CYS A 42 -8.15 0.79 -32.36
C CYS A 42 -8.20 2.28 -32.70
N PRO A 43 -9.40 2.85 -32.89
CA PRO A 43 -9.53 4.29 -33.11
C PRO A 43 -8.81 5.02 -31.97
N ARG A 44 -7.88 5.92 -32.34
CA ARG A 44 -7.06 6.69 -31.40
C ARG A 44 -7.98 7.27 -30.33
N LYS A 45 -7.91 6.74 -29.11
CA LYS A 45 -8.68 7.26 -27.98
C LYS A 45 -8.16 8.67 -27.73
N ASN A 46 -8.97 9.67 -28.06
CA ASN A 46 -8.65 11.06 -27.76
C ASN A 46 -8.63 11.23 -26.24
N VAL A 47 -7.43 11.23 -25.66
CA VAL A 47 -7.23 11.53 -24.24
C VAL A 47 -7.38 13.05 -24.09
N ALA A 48 -8.53 13.49 -23.59
CA ALA A 48 -8.75 14.88 -23.22
C ALA A 48 -8.32 15.07 -21.76
N PHE A 49 -7.35 15.94 -21.53
CA PHE A 49 -6.99 16.39 -20.19
C PHE A 49 -7.95 17.50 -19.78
N SER A 50 -8.47 17.45 -18.55
CA SER A 50 -9.24 18.58 -18.03
C SER A 50 -8.29 19.77 -17.80
N GLU A 51 -8.71 20.96 -18.22
CA GLU A 51 -7.94 22.20 -17.97
C GLU A 51 -7.81 22.50 -16.48
N TYR A 52 -8.73 21.97 -15.66
CA TYR A 52 -8.79 22.21 -14.22
C TYR A 52 -8.84 20.89 -13.44
N SER A 53 -8.20 20.88 -12.27
CA SER A 53 -8.35 19.79 -11.29
C SER A 53 -9.57 20.04 -10.42
N GLU A 54 -10.49 19.07 -10.33
CA GLU A 54 -11.63 19.13 -9.42
C GLU A 54 -11.26 18.52 -8.07
N LEU A 55 -11.33 19.32 -6.99
CA LEU A 55 -11.21 18.82 -5.63
C LEU A 55 -12.60 18.48 -5.08
N ARG A 56 -12.92 17.19 -4.98
CA ARG A 56 -14.15 16.75 -4.30
C ARG A 56 -13.95 16.70 -2.79
N ILE A 57 -14.59 17.64 -2.09
CA ILE A 57 -14.68 17.63 -0.64
C ILE A 57 -15.92 16.84 -0.26
N TYR A 58 -15.73 15.63 0.26
CA TYR A 58 -16.82 14.85 0.82
C TYR A 58 -17.25 15.50 2.15
N ASN A 59 -18.44 16.08 2.16
CA ASN A 59 -19.03 16.61 3.38
C ASN A 59 -19.26 15.47 4.38
N LYS A 60 -19.01 15.76 5.66
CA LYS A 60 -19.29 14.81 6.73
C LYS A 60 -20.79 14.62 6.84
N ASP A 61 -21.31 13.50 6.34
CA ASP A 61 -22.72 13.14 6.47
C ASP A 61 -23.07 12.95 7.95
N THR A 62 -24.01 13.76 8.46
CA THR A 62 -24.48 13.72 9.84
C THR A 62 -25.25 12.44 10.15
N LEU A 63 -25.95 11.87 9.16
CA LEU A 63 -26.65 10.59 9.30
C LEU A 63 -25.68 9.42 9.38
N TYR A 64 -24.60 9.46 8.60
CA TYR A 64 -23.52 8.49 8.74
C TYR A 64 -22.79 8.63 10.08
N GLN A 65 -22.55 9.86 10.55
CA GLN A 65 -21.89 10.12 11.84
C GLN A 65 -22.70 9.56 13.02
N SER A 66 -24.02 9.70 13.01
CA SER A 66 -24.89 9.16 14.07
C SER A 66 -25.04 7.64 14.00
N LYS A 67 -24.88 7.05 12.81
CA LYS A 67 -24.90 5.59 12.58
C LYS A 67 -23.52 4.94 12.65
N LYS A 68 -22.47 5.67 13.01
CA LYS A 68 -21.15 5.05 13.19
C LYS A 68 -21.25 3.94 14.21
N SER A 69 -20.80 2.75 13.83
CA SER A 69 -20.82 1.56 14.69
C SER A 69 -19.92 1.69 15.92
N TYR A 70 -19.02 2.68 15.95
CA TYR A 70 -18.09 2.91 17.04
C TYR A 70 -18.05 4.38 17.46
N SER A 71 -18.26 4.61 18.75
CA SER A 71 -18.07 5.89 19.42
C SER A 71 -16.58 6.19 19.62
N ALA A 72 -16.25 7.48 19.83
CA ALA A 72 -14.87 7.89 20.12
C ALA A 72 -14.31 7.22 21.39
N ILE A 73 -15.17 6.94 22.37
CA ILE A 73 -14.80 6.28 23.63
C ILE A 73 -14.43 4.82 23.35
N GLU A 74 -15.21 4.11 22.53
CA GLU A 74 -14.93 2.73 22.14
C GLU A 74 -13.64 2.63 21.33
N ILE A 75 -13.41 3.54 20.39
CA ILE A 75 -12.15 3.61 19.63
C ILE A 75 -10.97 3.79 20.59
N LYS A 76 -11.09 4.66 21.58
CA LYS A 76 -10.04 4.88 22.58
C LYS A 76 -9.78 3.62 23.43
N LYS A 77 -10.84 2.95 23.86
CA LYS A 77 -10.74 1.67 24.60
C LYS A 77 -10.06 0.59 23.74
N PHE A 78 -10.45 0.47 22.48
CA PHE A 78 -9.86 -0.47 21.53
C PHE A 78 -8.37 -0.24 21.35
N ARG A 79 -7.94 1.03 21.18
CA ARG A 79 -6.51 1.37 21.10
C ARG A 79 -5.74 0.98 22.35
N ALA A 80 -6.25 1.34 23.52
CA ALA A 80 -5.61 0.99 24.79
C ALA A 80 -5.48 -0.54 24.95
N GLN A 81 -6.51 -1.30 24.54
CA GLN A 81 -6.46 -2.76 24.54
C GLN A 81 -5.42 -3.30 23.57
N ALA A 82 -5.39 -2.81 22.33
CA ALA A 82 -4.41 -3.23 21.32
C ALA A 82 -2.96 -2.94 21.74
N GLU A 83 -2.70 -1.84 22.44
CA GLU A 83 -1.37 -1.52 23.01
C GLU A 83 -0.95 -2.51 24.11
N LEU A 84 -1.88 -2.90 24.98
CA LEU A 84 -1.65 -3.93 26.00
C LEU A 84 -1.40 -5.29 25.36
N ASP A 85 -2.20 -5.65 24.36
CA ASP A 85 -2.05 -6.91 23.62
C ASP A 85 -0.71 -6.96 22.87
N ALA A 86 -0.29 -5.86 22.23
CA ALA A 86 1.02 -5.74 21.60
C ALA A 86 2.16 -5.98 22.59
N SER A 87 2.06 -5.38 23.77
CA SER A 87 3.06 -5.52 24.83
C SER A 87 3.11 -6.95 25.37
N ARG A 88 1.94 -7.57 25.60
CA ARG A 88 1.81 -8.96 26.04
C ARG A 88 2.40 -9.93 25.01
N ILE A 89 2.02 -9.77 23.74
CA ILE A 89 2.47 -10.61 22.63
C ILE A 89 3.98 -10.47 22.44
N ARG A 90 4.51 -9.24 22.49
CA ARG A 90 5.96 -9.00 22.43
C ARG A 90 6.69 -9.76 23.53
N ASN A 91 6.22 -9.68 24.77
CA ASN A 91 6.83 -10.38 25.89
C ASN A 91 6.75 -11.90 25.71
N LEU A 92 5.61 -12.41 25.22
CA LEU A 92 5.42 -13.82 24.92
C LEU A 92 6.42 -14.30 23.86
N ILE A 93 6.54 -13.60 22.74
CA ILE A 93 7.49 -13.93 21.66
C ILE A 93 8.93 -13.87 22.16
N SER A 94 9.26 -12.90 23.04
CA SER A 94 10.62 -12.72 23.56
C SER A 94 11.09 -13.89 24.44
N LEU A 95 10.16 -14.66 25.01
CA LEU A 95 10.45 -15.84 25.81
C LEU A 95 10.57 -17.11 24.96
N TYR A 96 10.20 -17.06 23.68
CA TYR A 96 10.27 -18.23 22.79
C TYR A 96 11.69 -18.41 22.25
N PRO A 97 12.28 -19.61 22.37
CA PRO A 97 13.63 -19.90 21.86
C PRO A 97 13.67 -20.14 20.33
N VAL A 98 12.59 -19.85 19.60
CA VAL A 98 12.42 -20.14 18.17
C VAL A 98 12.66 -18.86 17.35
N GLN A 99 13.00 -19.00 16.07
CA GLN A 99 13.02 -17.88 15.13
C GLN A 99 11.71 -17.08 15.20
N THR A 100 11.84 -15.76 15.27
CA THR A 100 10.73 -14.82 15.53
C THR A 100 9.59 -14.91 14.53
N ALA A 101 9.86 -15.28 13.28
CA ALA A 101 8.82 -15.44 12.25
C ALA A 101 7.83 -16.59 12.57
N HIS A 102 8.35 -17.74 13.01
CA HIS A 102 7.51 -18.91 13.33
C HIS A 102 6.94 -18.87 14.76
N ALA A 103 7.50 -18.03 15.63
CA ALA A 103 7.03 -17.90 17.00
C ALA A 103 5.57 -17.42 17.09
N ILE A 104 5.14 -16.52 16.19
CA ILE A 104 3.77 -16.01 16.16
C ILE A 104 2.81 -17.09 15.68
N GLU A 105 3.11 -17.74 14.56
CA GLU A 105 2.30 -18.83 14.00
C GLU A 105 2.11 -19.96 15.01
N HIS A 106 3.20 -20.35 15.68
CA HIS A 106 3.15 -21.38 16.72
C HIS A 106 2.34 -20.93 17.95
N ALA A 107 2.48 -19.68 18.39
CA ALA A 107 1.68 -19.15 19.51
C ALA A 107 0.19 -19.04 19.17
N MET A 108 -0.16 -18.77 17.90
CA MET A 108 -1.53 -18.81 17.42
C MET A 108 -2.08 -20.24 17.37
N TYR A 109 -1.29 -21.21 16.88
CA TYR A 109 -1.67 -22.63 16.87
C TYR A 109 -1.99 -23.14 18.29
N LEU A 110 -1.20 -22.72 19.28
CA LEU A 110 -1.43 -23.03 20.69
C LEU A 110 -2.59 -22.23 21.33
N GLY A 111 -3.21 -21.30 20.60
CA GLY A 111 -4.31 -20.47 21.10
C GLY A 111 -3.89 -19.42 22.14
N LEU A 112 -2.59 -19.13 22.27
CA LEU A 112 -2.06 -18.12 23.19
C LEU A 112 -2.24 -16.69 22.67
N ILE A 113 -2.36 -16.57 21.34
CA ILE A 113 -2.62 -15.34 20.61
C ILE A 113 -3.85 -15.60 19.74
N LYS A 114 -4.83 -14.71 19.82
CA LYS A 114 -6.02 -14.76 18.98
C LYS A 114 -5.84 -13.87 17.75
N HIS A 115 -6.55 -14.20 16.68
CA HIS A 115 -6.47 -13.44 15.43
C HIS A 115 -6.95 -11.99 15.59
N GLU A 116 -7.96 -11.77 16.43
CA GLU A 116 -8.54 -10.44 16.68
C GLU A 116 -7.53 -9.49 17.35
N GLU A 117 -6.63 -10.02 18.19
CA GLU A 117 -5.58 -9.25 18.84
C GLU A 117 -4.57 -8.74 17.80
N LEU A 118 -4.20 -9.60 16.84
CA LEU A 118 -3.29 -9.23 15.75
C LEU A 118 -3.91 -8.18 14.82
N LEU A 119 -5.18 -8.35 14.46
CA LEU A 119 -5.94 -7.36 13.69
C LEU A 119 -5.98 -5.99 14.40
N GLY A 120 -6.17 -5.97 15.73
CA GLY A 120 -6.16 -4.74 16.50
C GLY A 120 -4.81 -4.01 16.48
N ILE A 121 -3.72 -4.76 16.56
CA ILE A 121 -2.36 -4.23 16.47
C ILE A 121 -2.06 -3.72 15.06
N GLU A 122 -2.44 -4.46 14.02
CA GLU A 122 -2.29 -4.03 12.63
C GLU A 122 -3.01 -2.70 12.37
N HIS A 123 -4.23 -2.56 12.91
CA HIS A 123 -4.99 -1.33 12.79
C HIS A 123 -4.30 -0.15 13.47
N LEU A 124 -3.72 -0.38 14.66
CA LEU A 124 -2.95 0.63 15.39
C LEU A 124 -1.74 1.11 14.57
N LEU A 125 -0.95 0.18 14.02
CA LEU A 125 0.23 0.47 13.21
C LEU A 125 -0.14 1.21 11.91
N SER A 126 -1.22 0.80 11.26
CA SER A 126 -1.70 1.42 10.01
C SER A 126 -2.10 2.88 10.22
N GLN A 127 -2.76 3.19 11.34
CA GLN A 127 -3.13 4.57 11.68
C GLN A 127 -1.90 5.45 11.93
N GLU A 128 -0.90 4.94 12.66
CA GLU A 128 0.33 5.67 12.94
C GLU A 128 1.15 5.90 11.66
N ALA A 129 1.28 4.88 10.80
CA ALA A 129 1.94 4.99 9.51
C ALA A 129 1.25 6.02 8.60
N ALA A 130 -0.08 6.02 8.54
CA ALA A 130 -0.85 7.00 7.78
C ALA A 130 -0.66 8.43 8.33
N ALA A 131 -0.69 8.60 9.66
CA ALA A 131 -0.45 9.89 10.31
C ALA A 131 0.97 10.41 10.01
N ASN A 132 1.98 9.55 10.11
CA ASN A 132 3.38 9.86 9.79
C ASN A 132 3.56 10.23 8.32
N ALA A 133 2.94 9.50 7.39
CA ALA A 133 2.99 9.82 5.97
C ALA A 133 2.38 11.20 5.67
N LEU A 134 1.23 11.51 6.27
CA LEU A 134 0.60 12.83 6.17
C LEU A 134 1.48 13.95 6.74
N TYR A 135 2.10 13.71 7.90
CA TYR A 135 3.03 14.65 8.51
C TYR A 135 4.22 14.95 7.59
N LYS A 136 4.88 13.90 7.06
CA LYS A 136 6.01 14.05 6.11
C LYS A 136 5.61 14.82 4.86
N ARG A 137 4.43 14.54 4.29
CA ARG A 137 3.89 15.26 3.12
C ARG A 137 3.68 16.75 3.43
N ARG A 138 3.08 17.08 4.57
CA ARG A 138 2.88 18.48 4.98
C ARG A 138 4.19 19.22 5.19
N ALA A 139 5.17 18.59 5.84
CA ALA A 139 6.50 19.15 6.03
C ALA A 139 7.18 19.43 4.69
N HIS A 140 7.14 18.46 3.76
CA HIS A 140 7.67 18.63 2.41
C HIS A 140 6.98 19.79 1.68
N VAL A 141 5.64 19.84 1.67
CA VAL A 141 4.87 20.91 1.03
C VAL A 141 5.28 22.28 1.59
N ALA A 142 5.39 22.41 2.92
CA ALA A 142 5.81 23.65 3.55
C ALA A 142 7.22 24.09 3.13
N LEU A 143 8.16 23.14 3.00
CA LEU A 143 9.51 23.43 2.52
C LEU A 143 9.50 23.87 1.05
N THR A 144 8.76 23.16 0.18
CA THR A 144 8.63 23.54 -1.23
C THR A 144 8.00 24.92 -1.41
N LEU A 145 6.95 25.25 -0.65
CA LEU A 145 6.31 26.56 -0.72
C LEU A 145 7.27 27.67 -0.27
N ARG A 146 8.02 27.47 0.82
CA ARG A 146 9.05 28.43 1.26
C ARG A 146 10.15 28.62 0.20
N ALA A 147 10.59 27.54 -0.43
CA ALA A 147 11.58 27.61 -1.50
C ALA A 147 11.05 28.36 -2.72
N GLN A 148 9.78 28.10 -3.10
CA GLN A 148 9.10 28.81 -4.19
C GLN A 148 8.94 30.30 -3.87
N GLU A 149 8.52 30.66 -2.67
CA GLU A 149 8.43 32.06 -2.23
C GLU A 149 9.79 32.76 -2.27
N ALA A 150 10.85 32.09 -1.80
CA ALA A 150 12.21 32.64 -1.84
C ALA A 150 12.69 32.86 -3.28
N MET A 151 12.41 31.91 -4.18
CA MET A 151 12.67 32.09 -5.61
C MET A 151 11.84 33.24 -6.20
N GLN A 152 10.55 33.31 -5.90
CA GLN A 152 9.69 34.40 -6.37
C GLN A 152 10.18 35.77 -5.90
N ARG A 153 10.63 35.91 -4.65
CA ARG A 153 11.20 37.17 -4.15
C ARG A 153 12.51 37.54 -4.87
N LYS A 154 13.39 36.56 -5.12
CA LYS A 154 14.64 36.78 -5.87
C LYS A 154 14.39 37.16 -7.34
N HIS A 155 13.36 36.57 -7.94
CA HIS A 155 13.07 36.75 -9.36
C HIS A 155 11.96 37.76 -9.65
N ARG A 156 11.38 38.41 -8.63
CA ARG A 156 10.28 39.39 -8.78
C ARG A 156 10.57 40.54 -9.75
N ASN A 157 11.86 40.82 -10.01
CA ASN A 157 12.34 41.85 -10.94
C ASN A 157 13.06 41.28 -12.18
N ALA A 158 13.13 39.96 -12.36
CA ALA A 158 14.01 39.30 -13.36
C ALA A 158 13.34 38.19 -14.19
N VAL A 159 12.05 37.88 -13.97
CA VAL A 159 11.34 36.89 -14.80
C VAL A 159 10.86 37.54 -16.09
N ASP A 160 11.75 37.59 -17.08
CA ASP A 160 11.37 37.80 -18.48
C ASP A 160 10.71 36.51 -19.00
N ALA A 161 9.60 36.63 -19.73
CA ALA A 161 8.87 35.50 -20.32
C ALA A 161 9.79 34.63 -21.21
N VAL A 162 10.80 35.25 -21.83
CA VAL A 162 11.83 34.57 -22.62
C VAL A 162 12.68 33.62 -21.77
N MET A 163 13.00 33.98 -20.52
CA MET A 163 13.78 33.12 -19.64
C MET A 163 12.96 31.91 -19.16
N LEU A 164 11.67 32.10 -18.87
CA LEU A 164 10.76 31.00 -18.53
C LEU A 164 10.60 30.00 -19.68
N ALA A 165 10.43 30.50 -20.92
CA ALA A 165 10.34 29.66 -22.10
C ALA A 165 11.62 28.82 -22.27
N LYS A 166 12.80 29.42 -22.08
CA LYS A 166 14.08 28.72 -22.16
C LYS A 166 14.23 27.64 -21.09
N VAL A 167 13.82 27.91 -19.85
CA VAL A 167 13.83 26.93 -18.76
C VAL A 167 12.86 25.78 -19.05
N ALA A 168 11.67 26.07 -19.58
CA ALA A 168 10.68 25.06 -19.98
C ALA A 168 11.20 24.16 -21.12
N CYS A 169 11.86 24.73 -22.14
CA CYS A 169 12.48 23.95 -23.20
C CYS A 169 13.59 23.03 -22.68
N VAL A 170 14.46 23.52 -21.78
CA VAL A 170 15.54 22.72 -21.20
C VAL A 170 15.00 21.60 -20.31
N SER A 171 13.97 21.87 -19.50
CA SER A 171 13.36 20.84 -18.66
C SER A 171 12.62 19.78 -19.47
N SER A 172 11.90 20.19 -20.52
CA SER A 172 11.24 19.29 -21.46
C SER A 172 12.24 18.36 -22.17
N SER A 173 13.34 18.92 -22.70
CA SER A 173 14.40 18.14 -23.36
C SER A 173 15.02 17.10 -22.43
N ARG A 174 15.37 17.47 -21.19
CA ARG A 174 15.88 16.52 -20.18
C ARG A 174 14.86 15.44 -19.81
N CYS A 175 13.58 15.78 -19.77
CA CYS A 175 12.53 14.83 -19.47
C CYS A 175 12.37 13.82 -20.61
N MET A 176 12.40 14.29 -21.87
CA MET A 176 12.41 13.44 -23.05
C MET A 176 13.63 12.51 -23.09
N GLU A 177 14.82 13.04 -22.83
CA GLU A 177 16.06 12.24 -22.80
C GLU A 177 15.97 11.13 -21.74
N ARG A 178 15.47 11.44 -20.54
CA ARG A 178 15.23 10.40 -19.51
C ARG A 178 14.18 9.39 -19.92
N ALA A 179 13.12 9.81 -20.60
CA ALA A 179 12.09 8.89 -21.10
C ALA A 179 12.65 7.97 -22.21
N GLN A 180 13.47 8.52 -23.11
CA GLN A 180 14.17 7.76 -24.13
C GLN A 180 15.16 6.77 -23.53
N MET A 181 15.94 7.17 -22.53
CA MET A 181 16.86 6.26 -21.82
C MET A 181 16.10 5.12 -21.13
N ARG A 182 14.96 5.42 -20.49
CA ARG A 182 14.10 4.38 -19.89
C ARG A 182 13.53 3.42 -20.93
N ALA A 183 13.10 3.94 -22.08
CA ALA A 183 12.60 3.12 -23.18
C ALA A 183 13.71 2.27 -23.81
N ALA A 184 14.91 2.83 -24.00
CA ALA A 184 16.06 2.08 -24.52
C ALA A 184 16.43 0.93 -23.57
N TRP A 185 16.44 1.18 -22.25
CA TRP A 185 16.72 0.14 -21.26
C TRP A 185 15.63 -0.92 -21.16
N SER A 186 14.36 -0.59 -21.41
CA SER A 186 13.30 -1.61 -21.49
C SER A 186 13.45 -2.50 -22.73
N PHE A 187 13.79 -1.92 -23.90
CA PHE A 187 14.02 -2.69 -25.13
C PHE A 187 15.26 -3.60 -25.06
N GLU A 188 16.30 -3.18 -24.34
CA GLU A 188 17.54 -3.95 -24.19
C GLU A 188 17.35 -5.12 -23.20
N SER A 189 16.47 -4.96 -22.20
CA SER A 189 16.06 -6.02 -21.29
C SER A 189 15.22 -7.10 -21.98
N GLU A 190 14.33 -6.72 -22.90
CA GLU A 190 13.48 -7.66 -23.68
C GLU A 190 14.30 -8.51 -24.68
N ARG A 191 15.33 -7.93 -25.31
CA ARG A 191 16.21 -8.67 -26.21
C ARG A 191 17.05 -9.74 -25.52
N LEU A 192 17.42 -9.53 -24.26
CA LEU A 192 18.19 -10.52 -23.50
C LEU A 192 17.30 -11.69 -23.04
N THR A 193 16.03 -11.42 -22.73
CA THR A 193 15.06 -12.50 -22.40
C THR A 193 14.66 -13.34 -23.60
N GLU A 194 14.60 -12.76 -24.81
CA GLU A 194 14.34 -13.54 -26.03
C GLU A 194 15.52 -14.48 -26.38
N PHE A 195 16.77 -14.06 -26.17
CA PHE A 195 17.95 -14.89 -26.40
C PHE A 195 18.09 -16.04 -25.40
N GLU A 196 17.68 -15.86 -24.14
CA GLU A 196 17.67 -16.94 -23.13
C GLU A 196 16.53 -17.95 -23.34
N SER A 197 15.50 -17.61 -24.11
CA SER A 197 14.40 -18.54 -24.47
C SER A 197 14.67 -19.42 -25.70
N LEU A 198 15.80 -19.17 -26.38
CA LEU A 198 16.22 -19.85 -27.62
C LEU A 198 17.39 -20.82 -27.42
N ILE A 199 17.84 -21.03 -26.18
CA ILE A 199 18.85 -22.02 -25.75
C ILE A 199 18.17 -23.07 -24.87
#